data_AF-A0A0D6KA21-F1
#
_entry.id   AF-A0A0D6KA21-F1
#
_cell.length_a   1.000
_cell.length_b   1.000
_cell.length_c   1.000
_cell.angle_alpha   90.00
_cell.angle_beta   90.00
_cell.angle_gamma   90.00
#
_symmetry.space_group_name_H-M   'P 1'
#
loop_
_entity.id
_entity.type
_entity.pdbx_description
1 polymer ?
#
loop_
_entity_poly.entity_id
_entity_poly.type
_entity_poly.pdbx_seq_one_letter_code
_entity_poly.pdbx_strand_id
1 'polypeptide(L)'
;MRSRPKSKVASLREKAGLTQVQLAVLVGVTPNTIQNWEKENGLDQLEKYLKLAEIFGCQVSDLVEYVSVLEEEPKSKGFSLQELRELRERWGTNTKAQTDEPHLTSESGTEVNKQ
;
A
#
# COMPACT_ATOMS: atom_id res chain seq x y z
N MET A 1 23.49 -36.46 -7.84
CA MET A 1 22.67 -35.75 -8.84
C MET A 1 22.42 -34.34 -8.33
N ARG A 2 22.63 -33.29 -9.13
CA ARG A 2 22.27 -31.92 -8.74
C ARG A 2 20.80 -31.70 -9.12
N SER A 3 19.89 -31.77 -8.15
CA SER A 3 18.49 -31.34 -8.33
C SER A 3 18.41 -29.83 -8.13
N ARG A 4 17.62 -29.13 -8.97
CA ARG A 4 17.28 -27.72 -8.75
C ARG A 4 15.85 -27.65 -8.19
N PRO A 5 15.59 -26.86 -7.15
CA PRO A 5 14.23 -26.70 -6.63
C PRO A 5 13.36 -25.99 -7.68
N LYS A 6 12.11 -26.44 -7.80
CA LYS A 6 11.08 -25.82 -8.65
C LYS A 6 9.90 -25.39 -7.79
N SER A 7 9.37 -24.20 -8.06
CA SER A 7 8.22 -23.67 -7.33
C SER A 7 6.97 -24.48 -7.65
N LYS A 8 6.22 -24.86 -6.61
CA LYS A 8 4.90 -25.51 -6.71
C LYS A 8 3.73 -24.55 -6.45
N VAL A 9 4.02 -23.28 -6.13
CA VAL A 9 3.02 -22.29 -5.70
C VAL A 9 1.90 -22.15 -6.73
N ALA A 10 2.22 -22.03 -8.02
CA ALA A 10 1.22 -21.88 -9.09
C ALA A 10 0.22 -23.05 -9.11
N SER A 11 0.74 -24.28 -9.10
CA SER A 11 -0.10 -25.49 -9.11
C SER A 11 -0.98 -25.63 -7.86
N LEU A 12 -0.49 -25.21 -6.69
CA LEU A 12 -1.25 -25.27 -5.45
C LEU A 12 -2.32 -24.18 -5.41
N ARG A 13 -1.99 -22.98 -5.88
CA ARG A 13 -2.92 -21.86 -6.03
C ARG A 13 -4.09 -22.23 -6.96
N GLU A 14 -3.79 -22.82 -8.11
CA GLU A 14 -4.81 -23.26 -9.08
C GLU A 14 -5.72 -24.35 -8.52
N LYS A 15 -5.16 -25.34 -7.80
CA LYS A 15 -5.95 -26.36 -7.10
C LYS A 15 -6.87 -25.78 -6.02
N ALA A 16 -6.46 -24.66 -5.42
CA ALA A 16 -7.28 -23.92 -4.46
C ALA A 16 -8.31 -22.99 -5.12
N GLY A 17 -8.35 -22.89 -6.47
CA GLY A 17 -9.27 -22.01 -7.20
C GLY A 17 -8.94 -20.52 -7.06
N LEU A 18 -7.70 -20.17 -6.69
CA LEU A 18 -7.30 -18.79 -6.41
C LEU A 18 -6.62 -18.13 -7.61
N THR A 19 -6.92 -16.85 -7.83
CA THR A 19 -6.12 -15.96 -8.70
C THR A 19 -4.84 -15.51 -7.98
N GLN A 20 -3.84 -15.04 -8.74
CA GLN A 20 -2.61 -14.48 -8.14
C GLN A 20 -2.91 -13.28 -7.23
N VAL A 21 -3.90 -12.45 -7.59
CA VAL A 21 -4.33 -11.30 -6.78
C VAL A 21 -4.96 -11.75 -5.46
N GLN A 22 -5.83 -12.76 -5.49
CA GLN A 22 -6.45 -13.29 -4.26
C GLN A 22 -5.42 -13.91 -3.32
N LEU A 23 -4.47 -14.70 -3.85
CA LEU A 23 -3.39 -15.25 -3.02
C LEU A 23 -2.50 -14.15 -2.42
N ALA A 24 -2.20 -13.11 -3.20
CA ALA A 24 -1.42 -11.97 -2.74
C ALA A 24 -2.09 -11.26 -1.56
N VAL A 25 -3.41 -11.03 -1.64
CA VAL A 25 -4.20 -10.45 -0.55
C VAL A 25 -4.16 -11.33 0.70
N LEU A 26 -4.34 -12.65 0.57
CA LEU A 26 -4.36 -13.57 1.71
C LEU A 26 -3.02 -13.65 2.46
N VAL A 27 -1.91 -13.49 1.74
CA VAL A 27 -0.54 -13.58 2.31
C VAL A 27 0.01 -12.19 2.66
N GLY A 28 -0.69 -11.11 2.31
CA GLY A 28 -0.27 -9.73 2.61
C GLY A 28 0.90 -9.24 1.74
N VAL A 29 0.97 -9.67 0.49
CA VAL A 29 2.02 -9.28 -0.48
C VAL A 29 1.42 -8.72 -1.77
N THR A 30 2.25 -8.29 -2.72
CA THR A 30 1.78 -7.83 -4.04
C THR A 30 1.56 -9.00 -5.00
N PRO A 31 0.67 -8.87 -6.01
CA PRO A 31 0.53 -9.88 -7.07
C PRO A 31 1.84 -10.15 -7.82
N ASN A 32 2.69 -9.13 -7.99
CA ASN A 32 4.02 -9.27 -8.59
C ASN A 32 4.94 -10.15 -7.74
N THR A 33 4.85 -10.06 -6.42
CA THR A 33 5.57 -10.94 -5.49
C THR A 33 5.16 -12.40 -5.69
N ILE A 34 3.86 -12.68 -5.79
CA ILE A 34 3.35 -14.03 -6.08
C ILE A 34 3.86 -14.51 -7.44
N GLN A 35 3.79 -13.67 -8.48
CA GLN A 35 4.29 -14.02 -9.81
C GLN A 35 5.79 -14.39 -9.77
N ASN A 36 6.60 -13.65 -9.01
CA ASN A 36 8.02 -13.95 -8.84
C ASN A 36 8.25 -15.29 -8.13
N TRP A 37 7.51 -15.57 -7.06
CA TRP A 37 7.57 -16.86 -6.37
C TRP A 37 7.17 -18.04 -7.26
N GLU A 38 6.24 -17.83 -8.19
CA GLU A 38 5.82 -18.85 -9.17
C GLU A 38 6.86 -19.09 -10.29
N LYS A 39 7.64 -18.06 -10.66
CA LYS A 39 8.64 -18.10 -11.75
C LYS A 39 10.04 -18.56 -11.32
N GLU A 40 10.21 -19.04 -10.08
CA GLU A 40 11.48 -19.50 -9.45
C GLU A 40 12.37 -18.42 -8.82
N ASN A 41 11.97 -17.14 -8.83
CA ASN A 41 12.72 -16.10 -8.12
C ASN A 41 12.43 -16.18 -6.62
N GLY A 42 13.39 -16.71 -5.85
CA GLY A 42 13.35 -16.74 -4.38
C GLY A 42 13.39 -18.12 -3.72
N LEU A 43 13.60 -19.20 -4.49
CA LEU A 43 13.71 -20.56 -3.90
C LEU A 43 15.02 -20.78 -3.15
N ASP A 44 16.08 -20.04 -3.45
CA ASP A 44 17.39 -20.18 -2.79
C ASP A 44 17.29 -20.03 -1.27
N GLN A 45 16.48 -19.06 -0.81
CA GLN A 45 16.29 -18.83 0.61
C GLN A 45 15.45 -19.94 1.24
N LEU A 46 14.39 -20.39 0.56
CA LEU A 46 13.56 -21.51 1.01
C LEU A 46 14.38 -22.81 1.11
N GLU A 47 15.29 -23.06 0.17
CA GLU A 47 16.17 -24.23 0.19
C GLU A 47 17.08 -24.24 1.43
N LYS A 48 17.59 -23.07 1.85
CA LYS A 48 18.36 -22.96 3.10
C LYS A 48 17.52 -23.34 4.31
N TYR A 49 16.28 -22.87 4.41
CA TYR A 49 15.37 -23.23 5.50
C TYR A 49 14.99 -24.71 5.50
N LEU A 50 14.79 -25.31 4.32
CA LEU A 50 14.55 -26.75 4.20
C LEU A 50 15.76 -27.56 4.70
N LYS A 51 16.99 -27.14 4.37
CA LYS A 51 18.22 -27.78 4.89
C LYS A 51 18.35 -27.65 6.41
N LEU A 52 17.98 -26.49 6.96
CA LEU A 52 17.96 -26.31 8.42
C LEU A 52 16.96 -27.27 9.09
N ALA A 53 15.76 -27.38 8.54
CA ALA A 53 14.73 -28.29 9.03
C ALA A 53 15.20 -29.76 8.98
N GLU A 54 15.90 -30.16 7.91
CA GLU A 54 16.52 -31.50 7.79
C GLU A 54 17.59 -31.75 8.86
N ILE A 55 18.49 -30.79 9.09
CA ILE A 55 19.56 -30.89 10.10
C ILE A 55 18.97 -31.04 11.51
N PHE A 56 17.89 -30.32 11.82
CA PHE A 56 17.25 -30.34 13.14
C PHE A 56 16.18 -31.42 13.29
N GLY A 57 15.83 -32.14 12.22
CA GLY A 57 14.79 -33.17 12.24
C GLY A 57 13.38 -32.62 12.52
N CYS A 58 13.09 -31.39 12.07
CA CYS A 58 11.81 -30.71 12.28
C CYS A 58 11.17 -30.26 10.95
N GLN A 59 9.98 -29.66 11.01
CA GLN A 59 9.35 -29.00 9.86
C GLN A 59 9.84 -27.54 9.76
N VAL A 60 9.75 -26.94 8.57
CA VAL A 60 10.14 -25.53 8.36
C VAL A 60 9.35 -24.57 9.25
N SER A 61 8.09 -24.90 9.56
CA SER A 61 7.26 -24.14 10.51
C SER A 61 7.84 -24.08 11.91
N ASP A 62 8.58 -25.12 12.32
CA ASP A 62 9.13 -25.25 13.67
C ASP A 62 10.39 -24.40 13.85
N LEU A 63 10.90 -23.78 12.77
CA LEU A 63 12.03 -22.85 12.80
C LEU A 63 11.62 -21.42 13.20
N VAL A 64 10.32 -21.14 13.37
CA VAL A 64 9.79 -19.80 13.62
C VAL A 64 8.98 -19.79 14.89
N GLU A 65 9.23 -18.80 15.75
CA GLU A 65 8.43 -18.51 16.93
C GLU A 65 7.79 -17.12 16.79
N TYR A 66 6.48 -17.03 17.01
CA TYR A 66 5.76 -15.75 17.01
C TYR A 66 5.78 -15.16 18.41
N VAL A 67 6.64 -14.18 18.63
CA VAL A 67 6.64 -13.40 19.86
C VAL A 67 5.62 -12.28 19.70
N SER A 68 4.59 -12.25 20.55
CA SER A 68 3.66 -11.13 20.61
C SER A 68 4.41 -9.90 21.13
N VAL A 69 4.70 -8.95 20.26
CA VAL A 69 5.10 -7.62 20.69
C VAL A 69 3.85 -6.98 21.28
N LEU A 70 3.80 -6.78 22.59
CA LEU A 70 2.80 -5.92 23.19
C LEU A 70 2.93 -4.57 22.49
N GLU A 71 1.88 -4.19 21.78
CA GLU A 71 1.84 -3.01 20.93
C GLU A 71 2.19 -1.78 21.77
N GLU A 72 3.42 -1.28 21.66
CA GLU A 72 3.62 0.15 21.81
C GLU A 72 2.94 0.77 20.59
N GLU A 73 1.70 1.24 20.81
CA GLU A 73 0.95 2.13 19.92
C GLU A 73 1.91 2.92 19.03
N PRO A 74 1.82 2.83 17.69
CA PRO A 74 2.67 3.62 16.84
C PRO A 74 2.41 5.09 17.18
N LYS A 75 3.37 5.72 17.87
CA LYS A 75 3.45 7.19 18.08
C LYS A 75 3.72 7.87 16.73
N SER A 76 2.86 7.65 15.76
CA SER A 76 2.63 8.60 14.69
C SER A 76 1.94 9.80 15.34
N LYS A 77 2.72 10.73 15.88
CA LYS A 77 2.26 12.12 15.96
C LYS A 77 2.19 12.64 14.52
N GLY A 78 1.20 12.18 13.76
CA GLY A 78 0.78 12.87 12.56
C GLY A 78 0.40 14.29 12.96
N PHE A 79 0.75 15.27 12.12
CA PHE A 79 0.28 16.64 12.33
C PHE A 79 -1.24 16.62 12.38
N SER A 80 -1.79 17.18 13.45
CA SER A 80 -3.23 17.41 13.56
C SER A 80 -3.71 18.29 12.39
N LEU A 81 -5.00 18.17 12.05
CA LEU A 81 -5.61 19.02 11.02
C LEU A 81 -5.44 20.51 11.32
N GLN A 82 -5.36 20.89 12.60
CA GLN A 82 -5.12 22.26 13.04
C GLN A 82 -3.69 22.70 12.71
N GLU A 83 -2.68 21.88 13.06
CA GLU A 83 -1.27 22.17 12.77
C GLU A 83 -1.00 22.27 11.25
N LEU A 84 -1.64 21.41 10.46
CA LEU A 84 -1.53 21.46 9.00
C LEU A 84 -2.14 22.73 8.42
N ARG A 85 -3.28 23.20 8.96
CA ARG A 85 -3.91 24.46 8.54
C ARG A 85 -3.03 25.66 8.86
N GLU A 86 -2.45 25.70 10.07
CA GLU A 86 -1.54 26.77 10.49
C GLU A 86 -0.27 26.81 9.62
N LEU A 87 0.30 25.65 9.30
CA LEU A 87 1.45 25.55 8.40
C LEU A 87 1.13 26.05 6.99
N ARG A 88 -0.07 25.72 6.48
CA ARG A 88 -0.54 26.16 5.16
C ARG A 88 -0.72 27.68 5.06
N GLU A 89 -1.26 28.29 6.12
CA GLU A 89 -1.37 29.76 6.22
C GLU A 89 0.01 30.41 6.30
N ARG A 90 0.90 29.87 7.14
CA ARG A 90 2.26 30.40 7.30
C ARG A 90 3.09 30.32 6.02
N TRP A 91 2.89 29.29 5.21
CA TRP A 91 3.60 29.11 3.93
C TRP A 91 2.88 29.77 2.75
N GLY A 92 1.71 30.37 2.96
CA GLY A 92 0.97 31.07 1.90
C GLY A 92 0.47 30.15 0.78
N THR A 93 0.39 28.83 1.02
CA THR A 93 -0.10 27.84 0.05
C THR A 93 -1.62 27.64 0.13
N ASN A 94 -2.30 28.50 0.88
CA ASN A 94 -3.76 28.60 0.86
C ASN A 94 -4.22 29.45 -0.34
N THR A 95 -3.91 28.97 -1.55
CA THR A 95 -4.40 29.62 -2.77
C THR A 95 -5.91 29.47 -2.82
N LYS A 96 -6.65 30.57 -2.61
CA LYS A 96 -8.07 30.67 -2.98
C LYS A 96 -8.12 30.50 -4.50
N ALA A 97 -8.69 29.40 -4.98
CA ALA A 97 -9.15 29.34 -6.35
C ALA A 97 -10.23 30.44 -6.49
N GLN A 98 -9.90 31.50 -7.23
CA GLN A 98 -10.87 32.51 -7.66
C GLN A 98 -11.98 31.79 -8.42
N THR A 99 -13.16 31.67 -7.80
CA THR A 99 -14.41 31.57 -8.52
C THR A 99 -14.90 33.00 -8.70
N ASP A 100 -14.60 33.59 -9.86
CA ASP A 100 -15.21 34.85 -10.27
C ASP A 100 -16.70 34.58 -10.56
N GLU A 101 -17.56 34.87 -9.59
CA GLU A 101 -19.00 35.02 -9.77
C GLU A 101 -19.29 36.46 -10.23
N PRO A 102 -20.05 36.67 -11.32
CA PRO A 102 -20.32 38.01 -11.84
C PRO A 102 -21.37 38.70 -10.96
N HIS A 103 -20.97 39.76 -10.27
CA HIS A 103 -21.86 40.61 -9.50
C HIS A 103 -22.78 41.41 -10.46
N LEU A 104 -24.06 41.04 -10.52
CA LEU A 104 -25.12 41.88 -11.06
C LEU A 104 -25.16 43.20 -10.28
N THR A 105 -25.16 44.34 -10.97
CA THR A 105 -25.71 45.58 -10.45
C THR A 105 -26.76 46.09 -11.42
N SER A 106 -27.99 46.19 -10.92
CA SER A 106 -29.16 46.71 -11.63
C SER A 106 -29.62 48.01 -10.97
N GLU A 107 -29.83 49.02 -11.82
CA GLU A 107 -30.68 50.21 -11.65
C GLU A 107 -30.14 51.33 -10.73
N SER A 108 -30.36 52.64 -10.99
CA SER A 108 -31.42 53.31 -11.76
C SER A 108 -30.99 54.73 -12.19
N GLY A 109 -31.56 55.22 -13.30
CA GLY A 109 -31.94 56.62 -13.62
C GLY A 109 -30.82 57.68 -13.72
N THR A 110 -30.81 58.63 -14.66
CA THR A 110 -31.93 59.41 -15.21
C THR A 110 -31.38 60.31 -16.33
N GLU A 111 -32.06 60.37 -17.51
CA GLU A 111 -32.39 61.60 -18.32
C GLU A 111 -31.26 62.60 -18.76
N VAL A 112 -31.19 63.25 -19.94
CA VAL A 112 -32.06 63.55 -21.11
C VAL A 112 -31.18 63.89 -22.34
N ASN A 113 -31.53 63.29 -23.48
CA ASN A 113 -31.65 63.77 -24.88
C ASN A 113 -31.03 65.10 -25.44
N LYS A 114 -30.67 64.99 -26.74
CA LYS A 114 -30.60 65.99 -27.85
C LYS A 114 -29.48 67.05 -27.78
N GLN A 115 -28.78 67.40 -28.87
CA GLN A 115 -29.15 67.46 -30.29
C GLN A 115 -27.89 67.46 -31.18
#